data_AF-A0A094XDB3-F1
#
_entry.id   AF-A0A094XDB3-F1
#
_cell.length_a   1.000
_cell.length_b   1.000
_cell.length_c   1.000
_cell.angle_alpha   90.00
_cell.angle_beta   90.00
_cell.angle_gamma   90.00
#
_symmetry.space_group_name_H-M   'P 1'
#
loop_
_entity.id
_entity.type
_entity.pdbx_description
1 polymer ?
#
loop_
_entity_poly.entity_id
_entity_poly.type
_entity_poly.pdbx_seq_one_letter_code
_entity_poly.pdbx_strand_id
1 'polypeptide(L)'
;MKQLQEYMKQYHEEMNWKINTDNYEKTKSSLLNNYMLLTTEVAEIAEELREAFNKTNSLINEGMDEQQAFNIAKESIKENLGKEFADCLAYITKFANYFEVDIEDSFYSKMEEVKKRKNKDIPVKK
;
A
#
# COMPACT_ATOMS: atom_id res chain seq x y z
N MET A 1 -8.23 -12.07 2.42
CA MET A 1 -7.57 -11.06 3.30
C MET A 1 -7.71 -11.39 4.78
N LYS A 2 -8.79 -12.03 5.25
CA LYS A 2 -8.99 -12.41 6.68
C LYS A 2 -7.82 -13.21 7.27
N GLN A 3 -7.30 -14.20 6.54
CA GLN A 3 -6.14 -14.97 6.99
C GLN A 3 -4.88 -14.11 7.20
N LEU A 4 -4.61 -13.17 6.28
CA LEU A 4 -3.48 -12.25 6.40
C LEU A 4 -3.68 -11.27 7.57
N GLN A 5 -4.90 -10.74 7.73
CA GLN A 5 -5.22 -9.84 8.83
C GLN A 5 -5.07 -10.53 10.20
N GLU A 6 -5.50 -11.79 10.32
CA GLU A 6 -5.34 -12.61 11.52
C GLU A 6 -3.87 -12.96 11.78
N TYR A 7 -3.12 -13.37 10.75
CA TYR A 7 -1.68 -13.57 10.86
C TYR A 7 -0.97 -12.31 11.38
N MET A 8 -1.29 -11.13 10.83
CA MET A 8 -0.71 -9.86 11.27
C MET A 8 -1.11 -9.49 12.69
N LYS A 9 -2.31 -9.87 13.13
CA LYS A 9 -2.72 -9.68 14.52
C LYS A 9 -1.80 -10.46 15.46
N GLN A 10 -1.60 -11.74 15.19
CA GLN A 10 -0.73 -12.63 15.98
C GLN A 10 0.73 -12.15 15.94
N TYR A 11 1.23 -11.81 14.76
CA TYR A 11 2.59 -11.30 14.58
C TYR A 11 2.84 -10.02 15.39
N HIS A 12 1.92 -9.03 15.34
CA HIS A 12 2.05 -7.82 16.14
C HIS A 12 1.95 -8.08 17.65
N GLU A 13 1.21 -9.11 18.06
CA GLU A 13 1.14 -9.54 19.46
C GLU A 13 2.47 -10.11 19.94
N GLU A 14 3.05 -11.03 19.18
CA GLU A 14 4.35 -11.66 19.45
C GLU A 14 5.49 -10.63 19.51
N MET A 15 5.47 -9.66 18.60
CA MET A 15 6.50 -8.61 18.52
C MET A 15 6.26 -7.45 19.50
N ASN A 16 5.16 -7.45 20.25
CA ASN A 16 4.73 -6.33 21.09
C ASN A 16 4.62 -4.99 20.32
N TRP A 17 4.09 -5.05 19.09
CA TRP A 17 3.93 -3.93 18.16
C TRP A 17 2.48 -3.46 18.00
N LYS A 18 1.60 -3.90 18.90
CA LYS A 18 0.21 -3.46 18.99
C LYS A 18 0.13 -1.95 19.23
N ILE A 19 -1.02 -1.36 18.86
CA ILE A 19 -1.38 -0.02 19.30
C ILE A 19 -1.43 -0.01 20.83
N ASN A 20 -0.77 0.96 21.45
CA ASN A 20 -0.76 1.07 22.90
C ASN A 20 -2.16 1.50 23.40
N THR A 21 -2.74 0.75 24.33
CA THR A 21 -4.09 0.98 24.87
C THR A 21 -4.09 1.32 26.37
N ASP A 22 -2.94 1.63 26.96
CA ASP A 22 -2.81 1.87 28.40
C ASP A 22 -3.64 3.08 28.86
N ASN A 23 -3.65 4.16 28.08
CA ASN A 23 -4.43 5.37 28.29
C ASN A 23 -4.58 6.17 27.01
N TYR A 24 -5.50 7.14 27.02
CA TYR A 24 -5.83 7.96 25.85
C TYR A 24 -4.61 8.64 25.20
N GLU A 25 -3.72 9.26 25.98
CA GLU A 25 -2.57 9.97 25.42
C GLU A 25 -1.57 9.03 24.76
N LYS A 26 -1.33 7.86 25.36
CA LYS A 26 -0.47 6.82 24.77
C LYS A 26 -1.09 6.22 23.52
N THR A 27 -2.41 5.99 23.52
CA THR A 27 -3.16 5.52 22.34
C THR A 27 -3.10 6.53 21.20
N LYS A 28 -3.39 7.80 21.49
CA LYS A 28 -3.29 8.89 20.51
C LYS A 28 -1.89 8.97 19.91
N SER A 29 -0.86 8.95 20.74
CA SER A 29 0.54 8.98 20.29
C SER A 29 0.88 7.75 19.44
N SER A 30 0.45 6.57 19.85
CA SER A 30 0.67 5.33 19.11
C SER A 30 -0.02 5.34 17.74
N LEU A 31 -1.26 5.81 17.66
CA LEU A 31 -2.01 5.95 16.40
C LEU A 31 -1.33 6.95 15.45
N LEU A 32 -0.93 8.13 15.95
CA LEU A 32 -0.27 9.15 15.14
C LEU A 32 1.10 8.67 14.63
N ASN A 33 1.87 7.97 15.47
CA ASN A 33 3.14 7.39 15.06
C ASN A 33 2.98 6.32 13.98
N ASN A 34 2.03 5.39 14.14
CA ASN A 34 1.77 4.38 13.10
C ASN A 34 1.21 5.01 11.81
N TYR A 35 0.51 6.14 11.91
CA TYR A 35 0.00 6.85 10.74
C TYR A 35 1.14 7.50 9.97
N MET A 36 2.06 8.17 10.69
CA MET A 36 3.28 8.70 10.10
C MET A 36 4.09 7.60 9.40
N LEU A 37 4.26 6.44 10.04
CA LEU A 37 4.97 5.31 9.43
C LEU A 37 4.26 4.83 8.16
N LEU A 38 2.95 4.61 8.18
CA LEU A 38 2.19 4.29 6.97
C LEU A 38 2.41 5.31 5.85
N THR A 39 2.46 6.61 6.16
CA THR A 39 2.71 7.62 5.13
C THR A 39 4.13 7.58 4.58
N THR A 40 5.10 7.11 5.36
CA THR A 40 6.47 6.86 4.92
C THR A 40 6.51 5.70 3.92
N GLU A 41 5.89 4.56 4.24
CA GLU A 41 5.86 3.40 3.32
C GLU A 41 5.17 3.74 2.00
N VAL A 42 4.13 4.60 2.04
CA VAL A 42 3.47 5.10 0.82
C VAL A 42 4.40 6.00 0.00
N ALA A 43 5.28 6.77 0.65
CA ALA A 43 6.28 7.57 -0.03
C ALA A 43 7.38 6.70 -0.66
N GLU A 44 7.73 5.56 -0.06
CA GLU A 44 8.68 4.60 -0.62
C GLU A 44 8.14 3.93 -1.90
N ILE A 45 6.83 3.66 -1.97
CA ILE A 45 6.18 3.28 -3.25
C ILE A 45 6.42 4.35 -4.33
N ALA A 46 6.31 5.63 -3.99
CA ALA A 46 6.53 6.71 -4.94
C ALA A 46 8.01 6.80 -5.38
N GLU A 47 8.93 6.47 -4.48
CA GLU A 47 10.36 6.38 -4.79
C GLU A 47 10.64 5.26 -5.81
N GLU A 48 10.12 4.05 -5.58
CA GLU A 48 10.28 2.92 -6.50
C GLU A 48 9.72 3.23 -7.91
N LEU A 49 8.57 3.92 -7.98
CA LEU A 49 8.02 4.38 -9.26
C LEU A 49 8.95 5.40 -9.95
N ARG A 50 9.51 6.34 -9.18
CA ARG A 50 10.48 7.31 -9.69
C ARG A 50 11.73 6.62 -10.25
N GLU A 51 12.23 5.59 -9.57
CA GLU A 51 13.36 4.79 -10.06
C GLU A 51 13.04 4.13 -11.40
N ALA A 52 11.86 3.51 -11.53
CA ALA A 52 11.44 2.89 -12.80
C ALA A 52 11.37 3.92 -13.94
N PHE A 53 10.85 5.12 -13.70
CA PHE A 53 10.79 6.17 -14.72
C PHE A 53 12.17 6.67 -15.11
N ASN A 54 13.05 6.91 -14.13
CA ASN A 54 14.43 7.33 -14.40
C ASN A 54 15.19 6.26 -15.21
N LYS A 55 15.01 4.98 -14.87
CA LYS A 55 15.63 3.87 -15.60
C LYS A 55 15.11 3.76 -17.03
N THR A 56 13.80 3.89 -17.20
CA THR A 56 13.16 3.90 -18.53
C THR A 56 13.73 5.02 -19.40
N ASN A 57 13.80 6.24 -18.86
CA ASN A 57 14.33 7.40 -19.57
C ASN A 57 15.81 7.23 -19.95
N SER A 58 16.63 6.66 -19.06
CA SER A 58 18.03 6.34 -19.37
C SER A 58 18.15 5.40 -20.58
N LEU A 59 17.39 4.30 -20.58
CA LEU A 59 17.44 3.31 -21.64
C LEU A 59 16.94 3.88 -22.98
N ILE A 60 15.91 4.74 -22.96
CA ILE A 60 15.44 5.45 -24.17
C ILE A 60 16.54 6.36 -24.71
N ASN A 61 17.23 7.11 -23.84
CA ASN A 61 18.34 7.98 -24.25
C ASN A 61 19.54 7.20 -24.80
N GLU A 62 19.67 5.92 -24.44
CA GLU A 62 20.65 4.96 -25.01
C GLU A 62 20.19 4.34 -26.33
N GLY A 63 19.00 4.72 -26.84
CA GLY A 63 18.45 4.29 -28.12
C GLY A 63 17.53 3.05 -28.06
N MET A 64 17.12 2.63 -26.86
CA MET A 64 16.16 1.54 -26.69
C MET A 64 14.73 1.97 -27.02
N ASP A 65 13.93 1.05 -27.55
CA ASP A 65 12.48 1.24 -27.70
C ASP A 65 11.80 1.49 -26.34
N GLU A 66 10.82 2.40 -26.31
CA GLU A 66 10.13 2.85 -25.10
C GLU A 66 9.47 1.68 -24.34
N GLN A 67 8.74 0.81 -25.05
CA GLN A 67 8.00 -0.28 -24.42
C GLN A 67 8.96 -1.34 -23.86
N GLN A 68 10.07 -1.59 -24.56
CA GLN A 68 11.13 -2.46 -24.08
C GLN A 68 11.82 -1.88 -22.84
N ALA A 69 12.21 -0.60 -22.87
CA ALA A 69 12.82 0.11 -21.76
C ALA A 69 11.94 0.08 -20.51
N PHE A 70 10.64 0.36 -20.66
CA PHE A 70 9.70 0.36 -19.54
C PHE A 70 9.49 -1.04 -18.95
N ASN A 71 9.46 -2.09 -19.77
CA ASN A 71 9.35 -3.46 -19.27
C ASN A 71 10.57 -3.88 -18.44
N ILE A 72 11.78 -3.49 -18.86
CA ILE A 72 13.01 -3.73 -18.08
C ILE A 72 12.94 -2.99 -16.73
N ALA A 73 12.56 -1.71 -16.75
CA ALA A 73 12.46 -0.91 -15.53
C ALA A 73 11.39 -1.44 -14.56
N LYS A 74 10.25 -1.91 -15.07
CA LYS A 74 9.21 -2.54 -14.25
C LYS A 74 9.71 -3.80 -13.56
N GLU A 75 10.44 -4.65 -14.25
CA GLU A 75 10.97 -5.87 -13.65
C GLU A 75 12.07 -5.55 -12.62
N SER A 76 12.86 -4.49 -12.83
CA SER A 76 13.93 -4.11 -11.89
C SER A 76 13.42 -3.61 -10.54
N ILE A 77 12.24 -2.97 -10.47
CA ILE A 77 11.69 -2.45 -9.21
C ILE A 77 10.71 -3.41 -8.51
N LYS A 78 10.32 -4.50 -9.19
CA LYS A 78 9.19 -5.36 -8.78
C LYS A 78 9.34 -5.95 -7.38
N GLU A 79 10.56 -6.35 -7.02
CA GLU A 79 10.84 -6.93 -5.71
C GLU A 79 10.67 -5.89 -4.60
N ASN A 80 11.31 -4.72 -4.76
CA ASN A 80 11.25 -3.65 -3.77
C ASN A 80 9.83 -3.09 -3.65
N LEU A 81 9.17 -2.81 -4.78
CA LEU A 81 7.78 -2.40 -4.79
C LEU A 81 6.86 -3.40 -4.04
N GLY A 82 7.17 -4.70 -4.12
CA GLY A 82 6.48 -5.74 -3.36
C GLY A 82 6.68 -5.62 -1.84
N LYS A 83 7.88 -5.22 -1.38
CA LYS A 83 8.18 -4.96 0.03
C LYS A 83 7.40 -3.75 0.53
N GLU A 84 7.44 -2.64 -0.20
CA GLU A 84 6.72 -1.42 0.18
C GLU A 84 5.19 -1.62 0.25
N PHE A 85 4.63 -2.45 -0.63
CA PHE A 85 3.23 -2.86 -0.52
C PHE A 85 2.95 -3.70 0.73
N ALA A 86 3.87 -4.60 1.09
CA ALA A 86 3.73 -5.40 2.29
C ALA A 86 3.80 -4.53 3.56
N ASP A 87 4.69 -3.54 3.59
CA ASP A 87 4.82 -2.60 4.71
C ASP A 87 3.57 -1.70 4.85
N CYS A 88 3.04 -1.19 3.74
CA CYS A 88 1.74 -0.51 3.72
C CYS A 88 0.63 -1.41 4.29
N LEU A 89 0.56 -2.68 3.86
CA LEU A 89 -0.43 -3.63 4.37
C LEU A 89 -0.24 -3.92 5.85
N ALA A 90 0.99 -3.96 6.36
CA ALA A 90 1.27 -4.19 7.76
C ALA A 90 0.68 -3.07 8.64
N TYR A 91 0.84 -1.80 8.27
CA TYR A 91 0.24 -0.70 9.01
C TYR A 91 -1.28 -0.62 8.83
N ILE A 92 -1.81 -0.82 7.62
CA ILE A 92 -3.27 -0.84 7.37
C ILE A 92 -3.94 -1.93 8.20
N THR A 93 -3.39 -3.14 8.22
CA THR A 93 -3.92 -4.26 9.03
C THR A 93 -3.78 -3.98 10.53
N LYS A 94 -2.71 -3.32 10.98
CA LYS A 94 -2.58 -2.89 12.37
C LYS A 94 -3.70 -1.95 12.80
N PHE A 95 -4.02 -0.94 11.98
CA PHE A 95 -5.14 -0.05 12.23
C PHE A 95 -6.47 -0.79 12.23
N ALA A 96 -6.72 -1.62 11.22
CA ALA A 96 -7.96 -2.36 11.11
C ALA A 96 -8.17 -3.29 12.32
N ASN A 97 -7.12 -3.97 12.78
CA ASN A 97 -7.17 -4.82 13.96
C ASN A 97 -7.46 -4.03 15.25
N TYR A 98 -6.87 -2.83 15.40
CA TYR A 98 -7.16 -1.96 16.54
C TYR A 98 -8.61 -1.45 16.54
N PHE A 99 -9.16 -1.09 15.37
CA PHE A 99 -10.54 -0.61 15.22
C PHE A 99 -11.57 -1.73 15.00
N GLU A 100 -11.15 -3.00 15.06
CA GLU A 100 -12.00 -4.18 14.83
C GLU A 100 -12.71 -4.15 13.46
N VAL A 101 -12.05 -3.59 12.45
CA VAL A 101 -12.55 -3.52 11.07
C VAL A 101 -12.15 -4.79 10.31
N ASP A 102 -13.13 -5.50 9.75
CA ASP A 102 -12.86 -6.55 8.75
C ASP A 102 -12.53 -5.90 7.40
N ILE A 103 -11.25 -5.96 7.00
CA ILE A 103 -10.78 -5.32 5.76
C ILE A 103 -11.41 -5.99 4.54
N GLU A 104 -11.58 -7.32 4.57
CA GLU A 104 -12.07 -8.07 3.41
C GLU A 104 -13.52 -7.72 3.11
N ASP A 105 -14.37 -7.77 4.14
CA ASP A 105 -15.78 -7.44 4.02
C ASP A 105 -15.98 -5.97 3.66
N SER A 106 -15.17 -5.08 4.24
CA SER A 106 -15.17 -3.64 3.91
C SER A 106 -14.77 -3.39 2.45
N PHE A 107 -13.75 -4.09 1.96
CA PHE A 107 -13.27 -3.98 0.59
C PHE A 107 -14.35 -4.42 -0.41
N TYR A 108 -14.92 -5.62 -0.23
CA TYR A 108 -15.95 -6.12 -1.15
C TYR A 108 -17.21 -5.25 -1.13
N SER A 109 -17.65 -4.82 0.05
CA SER A 109 -18.77 -3.88 0.18
C SER A 109 -18.52 -2.58 -0.58
N LYS A 110 -17.28 -2.04 -0.49
CA LYS A 110 -16.90 -0.85 -1.23
C LYS A 110 -16.86 -1.08 -2.75
N MET A 111 -16.37 -2.23 -3.21
CA MET A 111 -16.34 -2.55 -4.64
C MET A 111 -17.74 -2.68 -5.24
N GLU A 112 -18.70 -3.25 -4.49
CA GLU A 112 -20.11 -3.29 -4.91
C GLU A 112 -20.75 -1.90 -4.99
N GLU A 113 -20.41 -0.99 -4.08
CA GLU A 113 -20.77 0.43 -4.19
C GLU A 113 -20.18 1.06 -5.47
N VAL A 114 -18.88 0.83 -5.73
CA VAL A 114 -18.18 1.37 -6.91
C VAL A 114 -18.81 0.88 -8.22
N LYS A 115 -19.20 -0.40 -8.32
CA LYS A 115 -19.88 -0.95 -9.51
C LYS A 115 -21.15 -0.19 -9.88
N LYS A 116 -21.88 0.30 -8.86
CA LYS A 116 -23.15 1.02 -8.98
C LYS A 116 -22.99 2.52 -9.24
N ARG A 117 -21.76 3.07 -9.16
CA ARG A 117 -21.50 4.49 -9.44
C ARG A 117 -21.83 4.79 -10.90
N LYS A 118 -22.62 5.85 -11.10
CA LYS A 118 -23.00 6.36 -12.42
C LYS A 118 -21.96 7.30 -13.02
N ASN A 119 -21.10 7.91 -12.19
CA ASN A 119 -19.96 8.74 -12.62
C ASN A 119 -18.75 7.84 -12.93
N LYS A 120 -18.91 6.93 -13.89
CA LYS A 120 -17.74 6.30 -14.51
C LYS A 120 -17.16 7.34 -15.46
N ASP A 121 -15.85 7.56 -15.42
CA ASP A 121 -15.17 8.41 -16.40
C ASP A 121 -15.63 7.96 -17.79
N ILE A 122 -16.34 8.84 -18.50
CA ILE A 122 -16.84 8.54 -19.84
C ILE A 122 -15.62 8.68 -20.75
N PRO A 123 -15.11 7.59 -21.35
CA PRO A 123 -13.97 7.70 -22.23
C PRO A 123 -14.34 8.59 -23.43
N VAL A 124 -13.41 9.45 -23.85
CA VAL A 124 -13.55 10.20 -25.09
C VAL A 124 -13.75 9.18 -26.23
N LYS A 125 -14.88 9.26 -26.94
CA LYS A 125 -15.09 8.47 -28.15
C LYS A 125 -14.04 8.89 -29.16
N LYS A 126 -13.17 7.95 -29.56
CA LYS A 126 -12.27 8.12 -30.71
C LYS A 126 -13.09 8.27 -31.98
#